data_AF-F6KX56-F1
#
_entry.id   AF-F6KX56-F1
#
_cell.length_a   1.000
_cell.length_b   1.000
_cell.length_c   1.000
_cell.angle_alpha   90.00
_cell.angle_beta   90.00
_cell.angle_gamma   90.00
#
_symmetry.space_group_name_H-M   'P 1'
#
loop_
_entity.id
_entity.type
_entity.pdbx_description
1 polymer ?
#
loop_
_entity_poly.entity_id
_entity_poly.type
_entity_poly.pdbx_seq_one_letter_code
_entity_poly.pdbx_strand_id
1 'polypeptide(L)'
;IAILFLFLGNIRAALITAMVIPLSMLFTFTGMFNNKVSANLMSLGALDFGIIVDGAVVIVENAIRRLAHAQHKHGRMLTKTERFHEVFAAAREARRPLIFGQLIIMVVYLPIFALTGVEGKMFHPMAFTVVMALLGAMVLSVTFVPAAIAMFVTGKVKEEEGV
;
A
#
# COMPACT_ATOMS: atom_id res chain seq x y z
N ILE A 1 13.16 -2.20 2.43
CA ILE A 1 13.43 -0.90 3.10
C ILE A 1 14.52 -0.11 2.37
N ALA A 2 15.71 -0.68 2.12
CA ALA A 2 16.77 0.02 1.37
C ALA A 2 16.31 0.56 0.01
N ILE A 3 15.55 -0.25 -0.76
CA ILE A 3 14.97 0.18 -2.04
C ILE A 3 13.92 1.29 -1.84
N LEU A 4 13.05 1.19 -0.83
CA LEU A 4 12.07 2.26 -0.52
C LEU A 4 12.78 3.57 -0.16
N PHE A 5 13.87 3.50 0.59
CA PHE A 5 14.67 4.68 0.93
C PHE A 5 15.28 5.31 -0.33
N LEU A 6 15.82 4.49 -1.24
CA LEU A 6 16.40 4.93 -2.51
C LEU A 6 15.37 5.65 -3.40
N PHE A 7 14.17 5.08 -3.53
CA PHE A 7 13.14 5.63 -4.42
C PHE A 7 12.46 6.88 -3.86
N LEU A 8 12.29 7.00 -2.54
CA LEU A 8 11.51 8.09 -1.95
C LEU A 8 12.37 9.28 -1.48
N GLY A 9 13.67 9.08 -1.22
CA GLY A 9 14.57 10.12 -0.66
C GLY A 9 14.19 10.64 0.73
N ASN A 10 13.03 10.25 1.27
CA ASN A 10 12.47 10.73 2.52
C ASN A 10 12.26 9.57 3.51
N ILE A 11 13.06 9.57 4.58
CA ILE A 11 13.01 8.57 5.65
C ILE A 11 11.61 8.38 6.22
N ARG A 12 10.88 9.48 6.43
CA ARG A 12 9.54 9.41 7.06
C ARG A 12 8.54 8.75 6.14
N ALA A 13 8.63 9.06 4.85
CA ALA A 13 7.78 8.45 3.85
C ALA A 13 8.10 6.95 3.67
N ALA A 14 9.38 6.60 3.63
CA ALA A 14 9.83 5.21 3.59
C ALA A 14 9.36 4.41 4.83
N LEU A 15 9.40 5.02 6.02
CA LEU A 15 8.87 4.41 7.25
C LEU A 15 7.35 4.22 7.19
N ILE A 16 6.59 5.20 6.70
CA ILE A 16 5.14 5.07 6.55
C ILE A 16 4.80 3.90 5.61
N THR A 17 5.47 3.80 4.47
CA THR A 17 5.30 2.67 3.55
C THR A 17 5.71 1.35 4.19
N ALA A 18 6.83 1.32 4.91
CA ALA A 18 7.29 0.13 5.61
C ALA A 18 6.28 -0.35 6.67
N MET A 19 5.56 0.56 7.34
CA MET A 19 4.50 0.23 8.30
C MET A 19 3.27 -0.43 7.65
N VAL A 20 3.05 -0.26 6.34
CA VAL A 20 1.95 -0.92 5.64
C VAL A 20 2.16 -2.44 5.59
N ILE A 21 3.40 -2.92 5.55
CA ILE A 21 3.74 -4.35 5.55
C ILE A 21 3.20 -5.07 6.80
N PRO A 22 3.61 -4.71 8.04
CA PRO A 22 3.12 -5.37 9.24
C PRO A 22 1.62 -5.15 9.46
N LEU A 23 1.07 -3.99 9.12
CA LEU A 23 -0.36 -3.72 9.25
C LEU A 23 -1.18 -4.62 8.32
N SER A 24 -0.76 -4.77 7.06
CA SER A 24 -1.44 -5.65 6.10
C SER A 24 -1.32 -7.12 6.50
N MET A 25 -0.17 -7.53 7.05
CA MET A 25 -0.01 -8.86 7.62
C MET A 25 -0.95 -9.10 8.82
N LEU A 26 -1.15 -8.10 9.68
CA LEU A 26 -2.08 -8.21 10.80
C LEU A 26 -3.53 -8.42 10.32
N PHE A 27 -3.95 -7.70 9.29
CA PHE A 27 -5.23 -7.93 8.61
C PHE A 27 -5.32 -9.34 8.04
N THR A 28 -4.26 -9.81 7.39
CA THR A 28 -4.18 -11.15 6.81
C THR A 28 -4.32 -12.22 7.88
N PHE A 29 -3.54 -12.15 8.96
CA PHE A 29 -3.59 -13.12 10.06
C PHE A 29 -4.95 -13.12 10.76
N THR A 30 -5.55 -11.95 10.96
CA THR A 30 -6.90 -11.83 11.53
C THR A 30 -7.93 -12.49 10.60
N GLY A 31 -7.80 -12.30 9.29
CA GLY A 31 -8.61 -12.97 8.28
C GLY A 31 -8.46 -14.49 8.31
N MET A 32 -7.23 -14.98 8.37
CA MET A 32 -6.92 -16.41 8.45
C MET A 32 -7.49 -17.04 9.73
N PHE A 33 -7.33 -16.35 10.87
CA PHE A 33 -7.86 -16.81 12.15
C PHE A 33 -9.38 -16.96 12.11
N ASN A 34 -10.09 -15.95 11.60
CA ASN A 34 -11.55 -15.96 11.50
C ASN A 34 -12.06 -17.06 10.55
N ASN A 35 -11.32 -17.35 9.47
CA ASN A 35 -11.70 -18.36 8.48
C ASN A 35 -11.08 -19.75 8.76
N LYS A 36 -10.45 -19.93 9.93
CA LYS A 36 -9.79 -21.18 10.36
C LYS A 36 -8.77 -21.72 9.35
N VAL A 37 -8.15 -20.83 8.58
CA VAL A 37 -7.10 -21.17 7.62
C VAL A 37 -5.78 -21.30 8.37
N SER A 38 -5.10 -22.44 8.24
CA SER A 38 -3.82 -22.66 8.90
C SER A 38 -2.74 -21.76 8.32
N ALA A 39 -1.98 -21.09 9.19
CA ALA A 39 -0.78 -20.34 8.82
C ALA A 39 0.37 -21.31 8.52
N ASN A 40 0.24 -22.05 7.42
CA ASN A 40 1.23 -22.99 6.94
C ASN A 40 2.14 -22.34 5.89
N LEU A 41 3.28 -22.98 5.62
CA LEU A 41 4.28 -22.51 4.66
C LEU A 41 3.72 -22.20 3.27
N MET A 42 2.72 -22.95 2.80
CA MET A 42 2.10 -22.72 1.48
C MET A 42 1.26 -21.45 1.46
N SER A 43 0.53 -21.18 2.54
CA SER A 43 -0.33 -20.00 2.69
C SER A 43 0.47 -18.70 2.96
N LEU A 44 1.51 -18.78 3.79
CA LEU A 44 2.41 -17.68 4.12
C LEU A 44 3.41 -17.38 2.99
N GLY A 45 3.90 -18.43 2.33
CA GLY A 45 4.86 -18.32 1.23
C GLY A 45 4.29 -17.66 -0.02
N ALA A 46 2.97 -17.56 -0.14
CA ALA A 46 2.30 -16.87 -1.23
C ALA A 46 2.10 -15.37 -0.98
N LEU A 47 2.44 -14.87 0.21
CA LEU A 47 2.41 -13.43 0.47
C LEU A 47 3.59 -12.75 -0.22
N ASP A 48 3.30 -12.09 -1.33
CA ASP A 48 4.25 -11.20 -1.99
C ASP A 48 4.16 -9.79 -1.37
N PHE A 49 5.20 -9.41 -0.63
CA PHE A 49 5.29 -8.07 -0.05
C PHE A 49 5.30 -6.97 -1.10
N GLY A 50 5.82 -7.24 -2.31
CA GLY A 50 5.88 -6.28 -3.41
C GLY A 50 4.47 -5.80 -3.78
N ILE A 51 3.56 -6.74 -4.01
CA ILE A 51 2.16 -6.41 -4.36
C ILE A 51 1.44 -5.72 -3.20
N ILE A 52 1.76 -6.07 -1.95
CA ILE A 52 1.18 -5.44 -0.76
C ILE A 52 1.63 -3.96 -0.63
N VAL A 53 2.90 -3.65 -0.91
CA VAL A 53 3.43 -2.28 -0.75
C VAL A 53 3.25 -1.40 -1.97
N ASP A 54 3.08 -1.97 -3.16
CA ASP A 54 2.98 -1.24 -4.43
C ASP A 54 1.99 -0.08 -4.34
N GLY A 55 0.75 -0.38 -3.95
CA GLY A 55 -0.28 0.65 -3.85
C GLY A 55 -0.02 1.72 -2.79
N ALA A 56 0.73 1.41 -1.74
CA ALA A 56 1.14 2.40 -0.75
C ALA A 56 2.28 3.29 -1.28
N VAL A 57 3.26 2.70 -1.97
CA VAL A 57 4.39 3.42 -2.59
C VAL A 57 3.88 4.46 -3.57
N VAL A 58 2.98 4.06 -4.48
CA VAL A 58 2.43 4.96 -5.51
C VAL A 58 1.71 6.17 -4.90
N ILE A 59 0.92 5.99 -3.83
CA ILE A 59 0.26 7.12 -3.15
C ILE A 59 1.28 8.03 -2.48
N VAL A 60 2.28 7.45 -1.83
CA VAL A 60 3.31 8.21 -1.13
C VAL A 60 4.11 9.05 -2.11
N GLU A 61 4.53 8.45 -3.22
CA GLU A 61 5.26 9.13 -4.28
C GLU A 61 4.43 10.26 -4.89
N ASN A 62 3.16 10.00 -5.25
CA ASN A 62 2.29 11.02 -5.82
C ASN A 62 2.05 12.18 -4.83
N ALA A 63 1.88 11.88 -3.54
CA ALA A 63 1.71 12.90 -2.51
C ALA A 63 2.97 13.74 -2.30
N ILE A 64 4.14 13.12 -2.28
CA ILE A 64 5.45 13.81 -2.17
C ILE A 64 5.66 14.73 -3.37
N ARG A 65 5.46 14.21 -4.57
CA ARG A 65 5.60 14.97 -5.82
C ARG A 65 4.69 16.20 -5.83
N ARG A 66 3.42 16.03 -5.45
CA ARG A 66 2.45 17.14 -5.39
C ARG A 66 2.81 18.18 -4.33
N LEU A 67 3.28 17.73 -3.16
CA LEU A 67 3.78 18.60 -2.10
C LEU A 67 5.02 19.39 -2.55
N ALA A 68 5.97 18.76 -3.24
CA ALA A 68 7.16 19.41 -3.77
C ALA A 68 6.78 20.49 -4.81
N HIS A 69 5.92 20.16 -5.78
CA HIS A 69 5.41 21.12 -6.75
C HIS A 69 4.66 22.30 -6.09
N ALA A 70 3.85 22.04 -5.07
CA ALA A 70 3.15 23.09 -4.34
C ALA A 70 4.12 23.98 -3.54
N GLN A 71 5.17 23.42 -2.93
CA GLN A 71 6.23 24.21 -2.28
C GLN A 71 7.00 25.08 -3.28
N HIS A 72 7.34 24.54 -4.45
CA HIS A 72 8.01 25.28 -5.52
C HIS A 72 7.13 26.42 -6.05
N LYS A 73 5.84 26.17 -6.28
CA LYS A 73 4.90 27.18 -6.76
C LYS A 73 4.71 28.33 -5.77
N HIS A 74 4.66 28.04 -4.48
CA HIS A 74 4.47 29.06 -3.45
C HIS A 74 5.77 29.71 -2.96
N GLY A 75 6.94 29.15 -3.26
CA GLY A 75 8.23 29.66 -2.81
C GLY A 75 8.42 29.64 -1.28
N ARG A 76 7.50 29.00 -0.54
CA ARG A 76 7.47 28.93 0.91
C ARG A 76 7.06 27.53 1.37
N MET A 77 7.28 27.26 2.66
CA MET A 77 6.67 26.09 3.28
C MET A 77 5.14 26.22 3.25
N LEU A 78 4.48 25.12 2.90
CA LEU A 78 3.02 24.99 2.94
C LEU A 78 2.55 25.00 4.40
N THR A 79 1.43 25.67 4.63
CA THR A 79 0.70 25.57 5.90
C THR A 79 0.15 24.15 6.09
N LYS A 80 -0.23 23.80 7.32
CA LYS A 80 -0.85 22.48 7.59
C LYS A 80 -2.07 22.26 6.70
N THR A 81 -2.97 23.25 6.60
CA THR A 81 -4.21 23.15 5.81
C THR A 81 -3.94 22.91 4.33
N GLU A 82 -2.98 23.64 3.74
CA GLU A 82 -2.57 23.44 2.34
C GLU A 82 -2.00 22.02 2.14
N ARG A 83 -1.17 21.53 3.06
CA ARG A 83 -0.63 20.16 2.98
C ARG A 83 -1.71 19.09 3.04
N PHE A 84 -2.67 19.21 3.95
CA PHE A 84 -3.80 18.29 4.02
C PHE A 84 -4.60 18.28 2.71
N HIS A 85 -4.83 19.46 2.13
CA HIS A 85 -5.53 19.59 0.85
C HIS A 85 -4.76 18.92 -0.29
N GLU A 86 -3.45 19.18 -0.40
CA GLU A 86 -2.60 18.60 -1.45
C GLU A 86 -2.49 17.08 -1.34
N VAL A 87 -2.28 16.55 -0.14
CA VAL A 87 -2.21 15.09 0.08
C VAL A 87 -3.55 14.44 -0.20
N PHE A 88 -4.66 15.06 0.19
CA PHE A 88 -6.00 14.54 -0.11
C PHE A 88 -6.28 14.52 -1.62
N ALA A 89 -5.90 15.59 -2.32
CA ALA A 89 -6.04 15.66 -3.78
C ALA A 89 -5.19 14.60 -4.48
N ALA A 90 -3.92 14.43 -4.08
CA ALA A 90 -3.03 13.38 -4.58
C ALA A 90 -3.61 11.98 -4.37
N ALA A 91 -4.11 11.71 -3.16
CA ALA A 91 -4.73 10.43 -2.83
C ALA A 91 -6.01 10.20 -3.65
N ARG A 92 -6.83 11.23 -3.88
CA ARG A 92 -8.06 11.12 -4.67
C ARG A 92 -7.79 10.79 -6.14
N GLU A 93 -6.74 11.37 -6.70
CA GLU A 93 -6.29 11.12 -8.07
C GLU A 93 -5.78 9.69 -8.25
N ALA A 94 -4.89 9.24 -7.35
CA ALA A 94 -4.32 7.89 -7.40
C ALA A 94 -5.30 6.77 -6.97
N ARG A 95 -6.37 7.11 -6.23
CA ARG A 95 -7.31 6.12 -5.67
C ARG A 95 -7.94 5.23 -6.73
N ARG A 96 -8.48 5.81 -7.80
CA ARG A 96 -9.16 5.02 -8.84
C ARG A 96 -8.23 3.99 -9.48
N PRO A 97 -7.08 4.38 -10.09
CA PRO A 97 -6.22 3.41 -10.76
C PRO A 97 -5.71 2.31 -9.81
N LEU A 98 -5.40 2.66 -8.57
CA LEU A 98 -4.94 1.70 -7.56
C LEU A 98 -6.01 0.66 -7.22
N ILE A 99 -7.23 1.10 -6.91
CA ILE A 99 -8.33 0.19 -6.59
C ILE A 99 -8.63 -0.72 -7.78
N PHE A 100 -8.66 -0.17 -9.00
CA PHE A 100 -8.88 -0.98 -10.20
C PHE A 100 -7.77 -2.01 -10.42
N GLY A 101 -6.50 -1.63 -10.30
CA GLY A 101 -5.38 -2.55 -10.42
C GLY A 101 -5.45 -3.68 -9.40
N GLN A 102 -5.73 -3.34 -8.14
CA GLN A 102 -5.81 -4.31 -7.06
C GLN A 102 -7.04 -5.24 -7.19
N LEU A 103 -8.16 -4.74 -7.71
CA LEU A 103 -9.33 -5.54 -8.07
C LEU A 103 -9.01 -6.54 -9.18
N ILE A 104 -8.28 -6.12 -10.22
CA ILE A 104 -7.86 -7.04 -11.30
C ILE A 104 -7.05 -8.20 -10.72
N ILE A 105 -6.07 -7.91 -9.85
CA ILE A 105 -5.27 -8.94 -9.20
C ILE A 105 -6.18 -9.88 -8.39
N MET A 106 -7.09 -9.34 -7.57
CA MET A 106 -8.02 -10.18 -6.78
C MET A 106 -8.92 -11.07 -7.66
N VAL A 107 -9.40 -10.55 -8.79
CA VAL A 107 -10.22 -11.32 -9.75
C VAL A 107 -9.41 -12.47 -10.37
N VAL A 108 -8.12 -12.28 -10.63
CA VAL A 108 -7.22 -13.36 -11.12
C VAL A 108 -7.08 -14.50 -10.11
N TYR A 109 -7.25 -14.25 -8.81
CA TYR A 109 -7.27 -15.30 -7.77
C TYR A 109 -8.62 -16.00 -7.62
N LEU A 110 -9.72 -15.44 -8.13
CA LEU A 110 -11.06 -16.03 -7.98
C LEU A 110 -11.18 -17.43 -8.63
N PRO A 111 -10.65 -17.69 -9.85
CA PRO A 111 -10.69 -19.00 -10.49
C PRO A 111 -10.03 -20.12 -9.66
N ILE A 112 -9.08 -19.80 -8.79
CA ILE A 112 -8.44 -20.78 -7.91
C ILE A 112 -9.47 -21.44 -7.00
N PHE A 113 -10.55 -20.73 -6.65
CA PHE A 113 -11.62 -21.30 -5.84
C PHE A 113 -12.43 -22.39 -6.55
N ALA A 114 -12.34 -22.49 -7.88
CA ALA A 114 -12.98 -23.55 -8.66
C ALA A 114 -12.17 -24.85 -8.72
N LEU A 115 -10.91 -24.85 -8.25
CA LEU A 115 -10.09 -26.06 -8.22
C LEU A 115 -10.67 -27.09 -7.24
N THR A 116 -10.72 -28.34 -7.67
CA THR A 116 -11.23 -29.47 -6.87
C THR A 116 -10.13 -30.49 -6.61
N GLY A 117 -10.40 -31.46 -5.72
CA GLY A 117 -9.44 -32.53 -5.41
C GLY A 117 -8.26 -32.07 -4.56
N VAL A 118 -7.07 -32.60 -4.88
CA VAL A 118 -5.83 -32.33 -4.12
C VAL A 118 -5.36 -30.90 -4.37
N GLU A 119 -5.52 -30.39 -5.59
CA GLU A 119 -5.14 -29.03 -5.97
C GLU A 119 -5.91 -27.99 -5.17
N GLY A 120 -7.24 -28.13 -5.06
CA GLY A 120 -8.07 -27.20 -4.27
C GLY A 120 -7.62 -27.09 -2.80
N LYS A 121 -7.38 -28.21 -2.13
CA LYS A 121 -6.92 -28.22 -0.72
C LYS A 121 -5.61 -27.46 -0.50
N MET A 122 -4.77 -27.40 -1.52
CA MET A 122 -3.47 -26.74 -1.48
C MET A 122 -3.59 -25.25 -1.86
N PHE A 123 -4.37 -24.93 -2.89
CA PHE A 123 -4.44 -23.57 -3.44
C PHE A 123 -5.57 -22.70 -2.85
N HIS A 124 -6.63 -23.27 -2.26
CA HIS A 124 -7.68 -22.48 -1.58
C HIS A 124 -7.13 -21.64 -0.42
N PRO A 125 -6.34 -22.20 0.53
CA PRO A 125 -5.73 -21.41 1.60
C PRO A 125 -4.86 -20.29 1.04
N MET A 126 -4.11 -20.59 -0.02
CA MET A 126 -3.20 -19.65 -0.68
C MET A 126 -3.95 -18.45 -1.29
N ALA A 127 -4.99 -18.71 -2.09
CA ALA A 127 -5.76 -17.63 -2.70
C ALA A 127 -6.45 -16.77 -1.63
N PHE A 128 -6.93 -17.40 -0.56
CA PHE A 128 -7.56 -16.71 0.55
C PHE A 128 -6.60 -15.75 1.27
N THR A 129 -5.36 -16.19 1.57
CA THR A 129 -4.37 -15.31 2.24
C THR A 129 -4.02 -14.11 1.37
N VAL A 130 -3.81 -14.30 0.08
CA VAL A 130 -3.46 -13.21 -0.85
C VAL A 130 -4.62 -12.22 -0.97
N VAL A 131 -5.86 -12.69 -1.20
CA VAL A 131 -7.02 -11.79 -1.32
C VAL A 131 -7.23 -10.99 -0.03
N MET A 132 -7.09 -11.60 1.15
CA MET A 132 -7.18 -10.90 2.42
C MET A 132 -6.06 -9.87 2.62
N ALA A 133 -4.83 -10.20 2.23
CA ALA A 133 -3.71 -9.28 2.28
C ALA A 133 -3.92 -8.08 1.37
N LEU A 134 -4.38 -8.32 0.13
CA LEU A 134 -4.70 -7.27 -0.83
C LEU A 134 -5.85 -6.39 -0.33
N LEU A 135 -6.92 -6.96 0.23
CA LEU A 135 -7.99 -6.16 0.82
C LEU A 135 -7.49 -5.28 1.98
N GLY A 136 -6.67 -5.84 2.87
CA GLY A 136 -6.06 -5.06 3.96
C GLY A 136 -5.17 -3.93 3.43
N ALA A 137 -4.30 -4.24 2.47
CA ALA A 137 -3.42 -3.26 1.83
C ALA A 137 -4.21 -2.16 1.10
N MET A 138 -5.29 -2.52 0.40
CA MET A 138 -6.17 -1.57 -0.29
C MET A 138 -6.82 -0.59 0.70
N VAL A 139 -7.35 -1.10 1.82
CA VAL A 139 -7.96 -0.28 2.87
C VAL A 139 -6.91 0.65 3.48
N LEU A 140 -5.74 0.13 3.85
CA LEU A 140 -4.65 0.92 4.44
C LEU A 140 -4.10 1.96 3.47
N SER A 141 -3.96 1.62 2.20
CA SER A 141 -3.49 2.54 1.15
C SER A 141 -4.45 3.72 0.98
N VAL A 142 -5.76 3.49 0.99
CA VAL A 142 -6.74 4.59 0.82
C VAL A 142 -6.94 5.43 2.08
N THR A 143 -6.70 4.85 3.28
CA THR A 143 -7.03 5.49 4.56
C THR A 143 -5.79 5.88 5.37
N PHE A 144 -5.00 4.90 5.78
CA PHE A 144 -3.84 5.09 6.66
C PHE A 144 -2.72 5.88 5.98
N VAL A 145 -2.39 5.54 4.73
CA VAL A 145 -1.24 6.15 4.04
C VAL A 145 -1.41 7.67 3.84
N PRO A 146 -2.53 8.20 3.28
CA PRO A 146 -2.71 9.64 3.13
C PRO A 146 -2.77 10.37 4.47
N ALA A 147 -3.42 9.76 5.48
CA ALA A 147 -3.50 10.33 6.81
C ALA A 147 -2.11 10.44 7.46
N ALA A 148 -1.30 9.37 7.36
CA ALA A 148 0.05 9.34 7.89
C ALA A 148 0.97 10.34 7.17
N ILE A 149 0.88 10.46 5.85
CA ILE A 149 1.67 11.45 5.09
C ILE A 149 1.32 12.87 5.53
N ALA A 150 0.02 13.19 5.59
CA ALA A 150 -0.44 14.52 5.96
C ALA A 150 0.03 14.92 7.38
N MET A 151 0.04 13.97 8.32
CA MET A 151 0.49 14.20 9.69
C MET A 151 2.02 14.24 9.84
N PHE A 152 2.75 13.25 9.32
CA PHE A 152 4.16 13.00 9.66
C PHE A 152 5.17 13.58 8.67
N VAL A 153 4.80 13.80 7.40
CA VAL A 153 5.72 14.31 6.36
C VAL A 153 5.83 15.84 6.47
N THR A 154 6.48 16.33 7.53
CA THR A 154 6.69 17.75 7.80
C THR A 154 8.08 18.21 7.35
N GLY A 155 8.17 19.36 6.66
CA GLY A 155 9.44 19.98 6.26
C GLY A 155 9.52 20.39 4.78
N LYS A 156 10.73 20.73 4.33
CA LYS A 156 11.01 20.91 2.89
C LYS A 156 11.00 19.54 2.22
N VAL A 157 10.12 19.37 1.24
CA VAL A 157 10.08 18.19 0.40
C VAL A 157 10.94 18.53 -0.82
N LYS A 158 12.19 18.07 -0.84
CA LYS A 158 13.01 18.14 -2.04
C LYS A 158 12.65 16.94 -2.92
N GLU A 159 12.27 17.19 -4.17
CA GLU A 159 12.47 16.21 -5.23
C GLU A 159 13.99 16.02 -5.35
N GLU A 160 14.50 14.89 -4.86
CA GLU A 160 15.69 14.33 -5.50
C GLU A 160 15.15 13.47 -6.64
N GLU A 161 15.20 14.02 -7.86
CA GLU A 161 15.10 13.21 -9.07
C GLU A 161 16.16 12.11 -8.93
N GLY A 162 15.71 10.89 -8.67
CA GLY A 162 16.57 9.72 -8.75
C GLY A 162 17.08 9.60 -10.18
N VAL A 163 18.39 9.80 -10.34
CA VAL A 163 19.17 9.51 -11.54
C VAL A 163 19.05 8.04 -11.91
#